data_AF-A0A538TIH0-F1
#
_entry.id   AF-A0A538TIH0-F1
#
_cell.length_a   1.000
_cell.length_b   1.000
_cell.length_c   1.000
_cell.angle_alpha   90.00
_cell.angle_beta   90.00
_cell.angle_gamma   90.00
#
_symmetry.space_group_name_H-M   'P 1'
#
loop_
_entity.id
_entity.type
_entity.pdbx_description
1 polymer ?
#
loop_
_entity_poly.entity_id
_entity_poly.type
_entity_poly.pdbx_seq_one_letter_code
_entity_poly.pdbx_strand_id
1 'polypeptide(L)'
;MNGPSYLKLAARPEGREAVHQEDVGYFFINNFLLSRIDSDMPSDLAEYDEDVNVYTAALLSGVVSGREDLLRADLVSPRDADVFARVQDSKDQRYRYRVYKANADFLYVSLGVFSEASTGLDPMRASDGEANRLTGRGKSYYQFASAYAERLYGSKAGITEVMDKLSRNFEAYTKVMTWMSGEYLNLVRRLSEGEVFHIERQAQERFEDEHRRSTWNALLDGYVDWQKTHARDARRRLARAARELKRIDPSFSLKVFREKWGPPRRG
;
A
#
# COMPACT_ATOMS: atom_id res chain seq x y z
N MET A 1 -29.57 -6.58 -64.82
CA MET A 1 -29.87 -5.35 -64.06
C MET A 1 -30.96 -5.68 -63.04
N ASN A 2 -30.58 -5.81 -61.77
CA ASN A 2 -31.50 -5.86 -60.63
C ASN A 2 -30.72 -5.29 -59.45
N GLY A 3 -31.01 -4.04 -59.11
CA GLY A 3 -30.36 -3.34 -58.00
C GLY A 3 -30.76 -3.97 -56.66
N PRO A 4 -29.82 -4.19 -55.73
CA PRO A 4 -30.18 -4.66 -54.41
C PRO A 4 -30.78 -3.52 -53.57
N SER A 5 -32.05 -3.71 -53.23
CA SER A 5 -32.83 -3.03 -52.20
C SER A 5 -32.04 -2.68 -50.93
N TYR A 6 -32.03 -1.39 -50.56
CA TYR A 6 -31.40 -0.85 -49.34
C TYR A 6 -32.11 -1.25 -48.02
N LEU A 7 -33.06 -2.18 -48.05
CA LEU A 7 -33.86 -2.61 -46.89
C LEU A 7 -33.41 -3.95 -46.27
N LYS A 8 -32.17 -4.39 -46.52
CA LYS A 8 -31.56 -5.55 -45.85
C LYS A 8 -30.36 -5.24 -44.95
N LEU A 9 -30.19 -3.98 -44.55
CA LEU A 9 -29.18 -3.55 -43.57
C LEU A 9 -29.73 -3.39 -42.13
N ALA A 10 -31.00 -3.69 -41.88
CA ALA A 10 -31.65 -3.50 -40.58
C ALA A 10 -32.03 -4.79 -39.85
N ALA A 11 -31.42 -5.95 -40.16
CA ALA A 11 -31.78 -7.22 -39.52
C ALA A 11 -30.61 -8.20 -39.36
N ARG A 12 -29.43 -7.71 -38.98
CA ARG A 12 -28.40 -8.54 -38.34
C ARG A 12 -28.12 -7.99 -36.93
N PRO A 13 -28.41 -8.74 -35.85
CA PRO A 13 -27.84 -8.45 -34.56
C PRO A 13 -26.42 -9.02 -34.57
N GLU A 14 -25.50 -8.38 -35.29
CA GLU A 14 -24.08 -8.72 -35.23
C GLU A 14 -23.33 -7.58 -34.58
N GLY A 15 -22.62 -7.92 -33.49
CA GLY A 15 -21.74 -7.02 -32.76
C GLY A 15 -22.37 -6.45 -31.50
N ARG A 16 -22.41 -7.24 -30.42
CA ARG A 16 -21.93 -6.67 -29.16
C ARG A 16 -20.54 -6.15 -29.51
N GLU A 17 -20.34 -4.83 -29.52
CA GLU A 17 -18.99 -4.28 -29.47
C GLU A 17 -18.27 -5.08 -28.40
N ALA A 18 -17.21 -5.79 -28.79
CA ALA A 18 -16.34 -6.39 -27.81
C ALA A 18 -15.87 -5.22 -26.97
N VAL A 19 -16.40 -5.09 -25.76
CA VAL A 19 -15.83 -4.22 -24.75
C VAL A 19 -14.42 -4.73 -24.61
N HIS A 20 -13.48 -4.08 -25.30
CA HIS A 20 -12.07 -4.29 -25.09
C HIS A 20 -11.88 -3.91 -23.63
N GLN A 21 -11.86 -4.92 -22.76
CA GLN A 21 -11.50 -4.75 -21.38
C GLN A 21 -10.05 -4.29 -21.45
N GLU A 22 -9.83 -2.97 -21.39
CA GLU A 22 -8.48 -2.40 -21.36
C GLU A 22 -7.72 -3.13 -20.27
N ASP A 23 -6.48 -3.51 -20.58
CA ASP A 23 -5.57 -4.00 -19.55
C ASP A 23 -5.54 -2.93 -18.45
N VAL A 24 -5.83 -3.33 -17.21
CA VAL A 24 -5.94 -2.41 -16.07
C VAL A 24 -4.65 -1.60 -15.90
N GLY A 25 -3.49 -2.18 -16.26
CA GLY A 25 -2.23 -1.44 -16.33
C GLY A 25 -2.23 -0.32 -17.38
N TYR A 26 -2.75 -0.59 -18.58
CA TYR A 26 -2.88 0.41 -19.65
C TYR A 26 -3.86 1.53 -19.30
N PHE A 27 -4.96 1.17 -18.62
CA PHE A 27 -5.88 2.16 -18.08
C PHE A 27 -5.16 3.12 -17.11
N PHE A 28 -4.43 2.60 -16.13
CA PHE A 28 -3.76 3.46 -15.15
C PHE A 28 -2.63 4.29 -15.74
N ILE A 29 -1.83 3.76 -16.67
CA ILE A 29 -0.75 4.54 -17.30
C ILE A 29 -1.32 5.71 -18.11
N ASN A 30 -2.39 5.50 -18.88
CA ASN A 30 -3.01 6.55 -19.68
C ASN A 30 -3.57 7.67 -18.79
N ASN A 31 -4.36 7.31 -17.78
CA ASN A 31 -4.95 8.30 -16.89
C ASN A 31 -3.90 9.05 -16.07
N PHE A 32 -2.81 8.39 -15.67
CA PHE A 32 -1.71 9.05 -14.99
C PHE A 32 -1.00 10.06 -15.90
N LEU A 33 -0.66 9.68 -17.12
CA LEU A 33 -0.01 10.58 -18.09
C LEU A 33 -0.89 11.78 -18.47
N LEU A 34 -2.19 11.57 -18.67
CA LEU A 34 -3.13 12.67 -18.90
C LEU A 34 -3.17 13.62 -17.69
N SER A 35 -3.22 13.07 -16.49
CA SER A 35 -3.21 13.86 -15.25
C SER A 35 -1.93 14.66 -15.08
N ARG A 36 -0.79 14.14 -15.52
CA ARG A 36 0.48 14.87 -15.54
C ARG A 36 0.43 16.09 -16.45
N ILE A 37 -0.12 15.94 -17.65
CA ILE A 37 -0.29 17.04 -18.61
C ILE A 37 -1.20 18.11 -18.02
N ASP A 38 -2.35 17.72 -17.48
CA ASP A 38 -3.35 18.67 -17.00
C ASP A 38 -2.99 19.35 -15.67
N SER A 39 -2.14 18.71 -14.85
CA SER A 39 -1.65 19.28 -13.59
C SER A 39 -0.37 20.11 -13.73
N ASP A 40 0.02 20.46 -14.97
CA ASP A 40 1.23 21.21 -15.31
C ASP A 40 2.51 20.54 -14.78
N MET A 41 2.51 19.20 -14.75
CA MET A 41 3.65 18.36 -14.39
C MET A 41 3.90 17.26 -15.44
N PRO A 42 4.02 17.57 -16.75
CA PRO A 42 4.31 16.56 -17.75
C PRO A 42 5.64 15.85 -17.46
N SER A 43 5.73 14.61 -17.91
CA SER A 43 6.96 13.80 -17.83
C SER A 43 8.14 14.54 -18.48
N ASP A 44 9.34 14.24 -18.02
CA ASP A 44 10.62 14.72 -18.60
C ASP A 44 10.91 16.24 -18.48
N LEU A 45 10.09 17.02 -17.77
CA LEU A 45 10.36 18.46 -17.59
C LEU A 45 11.57 18.78 -16.70
N ALA A 46 11.93 17.89 -15.76
CA ALA A 46 13.04 18.09 -14.82
C ALA A 46 13.93 16.86 -14.63
N GLU A 47 13.37 15.66 -14.82
CA GLU A 47 14.05 14.38 -14.71
C GLU A 47 13.32 13.34 -15.59
N TYR A 48 14.06 12.42 -16.21
CA TYR A 48 13.48 11.26 -16.90
C TYR A 48 12.81 10.35 -15.88
N ASP A 49 11.48 10.28 -15.90
CA ASP A 49 10.67 9.63 -14.87
C ASP A 49 9.62 8.65 -15.42
N GLU A 50 9.83 8.13 -16.62
CA GLU A 50 8.94 7.18 -17.26
C GLU A 50 8.84 5.87 -16.47
N ASP A 51 9.92 5.49 -15.79
CA ASP A 51 9.96 4.37 -14.86
C ASP A 51 9.04 4.56 -13.65
N VAL A 52 8.89 5.79 -13.15
CA VAL A 52 7.92 6.13 -12.08
C VAL A 52 6.49 6.04 -12.58
N ASN A 53 6.24 6.46 -13.83
CA ASN A 53 4.91 6.33 -14.46
C ASN A 53 4.51 4.84 -14.54
N VAL A 54 5.41 3.99 -15.05
CA VAL A 54 5.20 2.54 -15.16
C VAL A 54 5.02 1.91 -13.77
N TYR A 55 5.85 2.29 -12.79
CA TYR A 55 5.74 1.80 -11.43
C TYR A 55 4.39 2.15 -10.79
N THR A 56 3.96 3.41 -10.92
CA THR A 56 2.69 3.89 -10.36
C THR A 56 1.50 3.15 -10.99
N ALA A 57 1.50 2.99 -12.31
CA ALA A 57 0.45 2.23 -13.00
C ALA A 57 0.42 0.76 -12.58
N ALA A 58 1.59 0.13 -12.44
CA ALA A 58 1.70 -1.26 -11.99
C ALA A 58 1.23 -1.42 -10.54
N LEU A 59 1.57 -0.47 -9.66
CA LEU A 59 1.13 -0.46 -8.27
C LEU A 59 -0.40 -0.39 -8.18
N LEU A 60 -1.01 0.60 -8.84
CA LEU A 60 -2.47 0.79 -8.82
C LEU A 60 -3.22 -0.39 -9.45
N SER A 61 -2.70 -0.91 -10.57
CA SER A 61 -3.24 -2.12 -11.20
C SER A 61 -3.15 -3.34 -10.30
N GLY A 62 -2.03 -3.49 -9.58
CA GLY A 62 -1.82 -4.53 -8.58
C GLY A 62 -2.83 -4.45 -7.44
N VAL A 63 -3.11 -3.24 -6.94
CA VAL A 63 -4.08 -2.98 -5.87
C VAL A 63 -5.50 -3.34 -6.32
N VAL A 64 -5.94 -2.84 -7.48
CA VAL A 64 -7.29 -3.13 -8.01
C VAL A 64 -7.46 -4.61 -8.33
N SER A 65 -6.41 -5.28 -8.79
CA SER A 65 -6.44 -6.72 -9.11
C SER A 65 -6.27 -7.62 -7.88
N GLY A 66 -6.05 -7.06 -6.69
CA GLY A 66 -5.77 -7.82 -5.45
C GLY A 66 -4.42 -8.54 -5.42
N ARG A 67 -3.49 -8.20 -6.33
CA ARG A 67 -2.12 -8.75 -6.35
C ARG A 67 -1.20 -8.04 -5.38
N GLU A 68 -1.45 -6.76 -5.15
CA GLU A 68 -0.76 -5.96 -4.15
C GLU A 68 -1.72 -5.65 -3.01
N ASP A 69 -1.36 -6.05 -1.80
CA ASP A 69 -2.13 -5.77 -0.60
C ASP A 69 -1.42 -4.66 0.20
N LEU A 70 -1.95 -3.44 0.11
CA LEU A 70 -1.42 -2.28 0.81
C LEU A 70 -1.65 -2.31 2.32
N LEU A 71 -2.50 -3.23 2.82
CA LEU A 71 -2.83 -3.33 4.23
C LEU A 71 -2.14 -4.52 4.92
N ARG A 72 -1.21 -5.18 4.22
CA ARG A 72 -0.46 -6.34 4.72
C ARG A 72 0.16 -6.08 6.09
N ALA A 73 -0.50 -6.60 7.13
CA ALA A 73 -0.13 -6.26 8.50
C ALA A 73 1.26 -6.78 8.92
N ASP A 74 1.85 -7.72 8.17
CA ASP A 74 3.22 -8.21 8.38
C ASP A 74 4.30 -7.21 7.92
N LEU A 75 3.96 -6.28 7.02
CA LEU A 75 4.87 -5.26 6.51
C LEU A 75 4.46 -3.84 6.92
N VAL A 76 3.17 -3.51 6.82
CA VAL A 76 2.65 -2.16 7.04
C VAL A 76 2.31 -1.93 8.50
N SER A 77 2.58 -0.72 9.01
CA SER A 77 2.13 -0.27 10.33
C SER A 77 1.81 1.23 10.34
N PRO A 78 0.76 1.66 11.05
CA PRO A 78 0.47 3.08 11.25
C PRO A 78 1.55 3.80 12.07
N ARG A 79 2.38 3.09 12.85
CA ARG A 79 3.38 3.69 13.77
C ARG A 79 4.80 3.48 13.28
N ASP A 80 5.56 4.57 13.16
CA ASP A 80 6.97 4.53 12.76
C ASP A 80 7.83 3.68 13.69
N ALA A 81 7.54 3.72 15.00
CA ALA A 81 8.22 2.90 15.98
C ALA A 81 8.14 1.40 15.64
N ASP A 82 7.00 0.93 15.13
CA ASP A 82 6.83 -0.48 14.76
C ASP A 82 7.56 -0.82 13.47
N VAL A 83 7.52 0.08 12.47
CA VAL A 83 8.25 -0.07 11.21
C VAL A 83 9.75 -0.20 11.49
N PHE A 84 10.31 0.73 12.26
CA PHE A 84 11.72 0.67 12.66
C PHE A 84 12.04 -0.57 13.49
N ALA A 85 11.15 -0.93 14.43
CA ALA A 85 11.33 -2.12 15.25
C ALA A 85 11.36 -3.42 14.43
N ARG A 86 10.54 -3.54 13.38
CA ARG A 86 10.56 -4.68 12.42
C ARG A 86 11.86 -4.73 11.63
N VAL A 87 12.31 -3.58 11.13
CA VAL A 87 13.58 -3.47 10.37
C VAL A 87 14.78 -3.83 11.24
N GLN A 88 14.81 -3.39 12.50
CA GLN A 88 15.90 -3.68 13.43
C GLN A 88 15.94 -5.15 13.86
N ASP A 89 14.78 -5.79 14.01
CA ASP A 89 14.70 -7.19 14.43
C ASP A 89 15.16 -8.20 13.37
N SER A 90 15.12 -7.81 12.09
CA SER A 90 15.57 -8.66 10.98
C SER A 90 16.95 -8.24 10.49
N LYS A 91 17.83 -9.21 10.21
CA LYS A 91 19.12 -8.96 9.51
C LYS A 91 19.01 -9.05 7.99
N ASP A 92 17.89 -9.60 7.48
CA ASP A 92 17.68 -9.79 6.05
C ASP A 92 17.40 -8.45 5.37
N GLN A 93 18.32 -8.06 4.48
CA GLN A 93 18.21 -6.82 3.70
C GLN A 93 16.95 -6.83 2.81
N ARG A 94 16.55 -7.99 2.27
CA ARG A 94 15.35 -8.11 1.43
C ARG A 94 14.08 -7.83 2.23
N TYR A 95 14.00 -8.36 3.45
CA TYR A 95 12.88 -8.07 4.34
C TYR A 95 12.82 -6.57 4.70
N ARG A 96 13.96 -5.96 5.05
CA ARG A 96 14.02 -4.52 5.38
C ARG A 96 13.57 -3.64 4.22
N TYR A 97 14.03 -3.95 3.00
CA TYR A 97 13.56 -3.30 1.79
C TYR A 97 12.04 -3.41 1.63
N ARG A 98 11.48 -4.62 1.76
CA ARG A 98 10.02 -4.85 1.63
C ARG A 98 9.21 -4.08 2.67
N VAL A 99 9.68 -4.00 3.92
CA VAL A 99 9.01 -3.24 4.98
C VAL A 99 8.94 -1.76 4.62
N TYR A 100 10.07 -1.14 4.25
CA TYR A 100 10.05 0.28 3.88
C TYR A 100 9.25 0.56 2.61
N LYS A 101 9.43 -0.27 1.57
CA LYS A 101 8.65 -0.15 0.32
C LYS A 101 7.14 -0.23 0.58
N ALA A 102 6.69 -1.24 1.33
CA ALA A 102 5.25 -1.43 1.57
C ALA A 102 4.63 -0.26 2.34
N ASN A 103 5.33 0.27 3.36
CA ASN A 103 4.84 1.45 4.09
C ASN A 103 4.87 2.72 3.22
N ALA A 104 5.86 2.85 2.33
CA ALA A 104 5.92 3.98 1.39
C ALA A 104 4.80 3.90 0.34
N ASP A 105 4.59 2.73 -0.27
CA ASP A 105 3.53 2.50 -1.25
C ASP A 105 2.14 2.72 -0.66
N PHE A 106 1.91 2.26 0.57
CA PHE A 106 0.68 2.54 1.31
C PHE A 106 0.46 4.05 1.43
N LEU A 107 1.44 4.80 1.94
CA LEU A 107 1.32 6.25 2.08
C LEU A 107 1.16 6.97 0.74
N TYR A 108 1.87 6.52 -0.29
CA TYR A 108 1.81 7.10 -1.64
C TYR A 108 0.40 6.97 -2.22
N VAL A 109 -0.20 5.77 -2.17
CA VAL A 109 -1.55 5.54 -2.67
C VAL A 109 -2.60 6.21 -1.79
N SER A 110 -2.47 6.14 -0.46
CA SER A 110 -3.42 6.79 0.46
C SER A 110 -3.45 8.31 0.27
N LEU A 111 -2.29 8.97 0.21
CA LEU A 111 -2.21 10.42 0.01
C LEU A 111 -2.56 10.84 -1.41
N GLY A 112 -2.31 9.98 -2.41
CA GLY A 112 -2.57 10.28 -3.81
C GLY A 112 -4.00 10.06 -4.26
N VAL A 113 -4.62 8.96 -3.84
CA VAL A 113 -5.93 8.54 -4.36
C VAL A 113 -7.06 8.90 -3.40
N PHE A 114 -6.77 8.95 -2.11
CA PHE A 114 -7.75 9.15 -1.03
C PHE A 114 -7.47 10.42 -0.22
N SER A 115 -6.83 11.42 -0.83
CA SER A 115 -6.73 12.75 -0.24
C SER A 115 -8.11 13.37 0.02
N GLU A 116 -8.18 14.33 0.93
CA GLU A 116 -9.42 15.09 1.19
C GLU A 116 -9.91 15.82 -0.08
N ALA A 117 -8.99 16.33 -0.90
CA ALA A 117 -9.30 16.93 -2.20
C ALA A 117 -9.98 15.94 -3.16
N SER A 118 -9.62 14.66 -3.09
CA SER A 118 -10.20 13.56 -3.88
C SER A 118 -11.43 12.89 -3.25
N THR A 119 -11.85 13.30 -2.05
CA THR A 119 -13.06 12.78 -1.39
C THR A 119 -14.16 13.85 -1.26
N GLY A 120 -13.90 15.09 -1.69
CA GLY A 120 -14.87 16.20 -1.60
C GLY A 120 -15.10 16.69 -0.16
N LEU A 121 -14.31 16.21 0.80
CA LEU A 121 -14.32 16.69 2.17
C LEU A 121 -13.68 18.07 2.21
N ASP A 122 -14.26 18.98 3.00
CA ASP A 122 -13.79 20.35 3.16
C ASP A 122 -12.32 20.35 3.64
N PRO A 123 -11.35 20.84 2.83
CA PRO A 123 -9.92 20.80 3.16
C PRO A 123 -9.56 21.60 4.42
N MET A 124 -10.50 22.36 4.98
CA MET A 124 -10.35 23.09 6.23
C MET A 124 -10.38 22.18 7.48
N ARG A 125 -10.63 20.87 7.33
CA ARG A 125 -10.67 19.88 8.44
C ARG A 125 -9.42 19.03 8.59
N ALA A 126 -8.58 18.86 7.57
CA ALA A 126 -7.22 18.37 7.78
C ALA A 126 -6.43 19.40 8.58
N SER A 127 -5.86 18.96 9.69
CA SER A 127 -4.68 19.66 10.20
C SER A 127 -3.60 19.56 9.12
N ASP A 128 -3.27 20.66 8.45
CA ASP A 128 -2.14 20.76 7.50
C ASP A 128 -0.86 20.10 8.04
N GLY A 129 -0.72 20.02 9.37
CA GLY A 129 0.37 19.32 10.04
C GLY A 129 0.39 17.80 9.89
N GLU A 130 -0.76 17.13 9.81
CA GLU A 130 -0.81 15.66 9.70
C GLU A 130 -0.51 15.20 8.27
N ALA A 131 -1.12 15.83 7.25
CA ALA A 131 -0.80 15.55 5.86
C ALA A 131 0.69 15.78 5.56
N ASN A 132 1.27 16.89 6.04
CA ASN A 132 2.71 17.15 5.90
C ASN A 132 3.58 16.12 6.62
N ARG A 133 3.16 15.64 7.80
CA ARG A 133 3.86 14.54 8.49
C ARG A 133 3.82 13.25 7.68
N LEU A 134 2.66 12.85 7.17
CA LEU A 134 2.50 11.64 6.36
C LEU A 134 3.32 11.71 5.07
N THR A 135 3.33 12.87 4.41
CA THR A 135 4.19 13.14 3.25
C THR A 135 5.67 12.97 3.60
N GLY A 136 6.14 13.57 4.70
CA GLY A 136 7.52 13.42 5.16
C GLY A 136 7.89 11.97 5.50
N ARG A 137 6.95 11.19 6.03
CA ARG A 137 7.11 9.75 6.27
C ARG A 137 7.24 8.97 4.97
N GLY A 138 6.37 9.22 3.99
CA GLY A 138 6.40 8.58 2.67
C GLY A 138 7.73 8.80 1.97
N LYS A 139 8.21 10.05 1.94
CA LYS A 139 9.55 10.41 1.45
C LYS A 139 10.65 9.61 2.11
N SER A 140 10.67 9.62 3.44
CA SER A 140 11.71 8.95 4.23
C SER A 140 11.72 7.43 3.98
N TYR A 141 10.54 6.82 3.86
CA TYR A 141 10.42 5.38 3.59
C TYR A 141 10.87 5.00 2.18
N TYR A 142 10.55 5.79 1.16
CA TYR A 142 11.12 5.55 -0.17
C TYR A 142 12.63 5.77 -0.21
N GLN A 143 13.15 6.78 0.51
CA GLN A 143 14.59 6.99 0.62
C GLN A 143 15.30 5.79 1.28
N PHE A 144 14.73 5.26 2.36
CA PHE A 144 15.26 4.03 2.98
C PHE A 144 15.13 2.82 2.06
N ALA A 145 13.99 2.65 1.39
CA ALA A 145 13.78 1.58 0.42
C ALA A 145 14.81 1.64 -0.71
N SER A 146 15.10 2.82 -1.25
CA SER A 146 16.16 3.07 -2.23
C SER A 146 17.53 2.62 -1.72
N ALA A 147 17.93 3.05 -0.52
CA ALA A 147 19.22 2.68 0.06
C ALA A 147 19.39 1.16 0.28
N TYR A 148 18.30 0.44 0.60
CA TYR A 148 18.32 -1.02 0.68
C TYR A 148 18.26 -1.68 -0.71
N ALA A 149 17.52 -1.12 -1.66
CA ALA A 149 17.46 -1.59 -3.04
C ALA A 149 18.83 -1.48 -3.72
N GLU A 150 19.55 -0.38 -3.52
CA GLU A 150 20.91 -0.17 -4.00
C GLU A 150 21.84 -1.29 -3.54
N ARG A 151 21.76 -1.69 -2.27
CA ARG A 151 22.58 -2.77 -1.71
C ARG A 151 22.20 -4.16 -2.25
N LEU A 152 20.94 -4.36 -2.62
CA LEU A 152 20.41 -5.65 -3.07
C LEU A 152 20.55 -5.87 -4.57
N TYR A 153 20.32 -4.82 -5.34
CA TYR A 153 20.14 -4.87 -6.80
C TYR A 153 21.15 -4.00 -7.55
N GLY A 154 21.84 -3.09 -6.85
CA GLY A 154 22.76 -2.11 -7.43
C GLY A 154 22.13 -0.72 -7.58
N SER A 155 22.99 0.29 -7.69
CA SER A 155 22.59 1.70 -7.82
C SER A 155 21.90 2.03 -9.14
N LYS A 156 22.21 1.29 -10.22
CA LYS A 156 21.64 1.43 -11.56
C LYS A 156 20.44 0.51 -11.82
N ALA A 157 19.93 -0.16 -10.78
CA ALA A 157 18.72 -0.96 -10.94
C ALA A 157 17.51 -0.02 -11.04
N GLY A 158 16.65 -0.21 -12.03
CA GLY A 158 15.51 0.68 -12.25
C GLY A 158 14.61 0.83 -11.02
N ILE A 159 14.45 -0.22 -10.20
CA ILE A 159 13.69 -0.10 -8.95
C ILE A 159 14.37 0.82 -7.93
N THR A 160 15.70 0.83 -7.84
CA THR A 160 16.45 1.75 -6.96
C THR A 160 16.23 3.19 -7.40
N GLU A 161 16.32 3.45 -8.71
CA GLU A 161 16.09 4.77 -9.29
C GLU A 161 14.64 5.24 -9.07
N VAL A 162 13.64 4.38 -9.29
CA VAL A 162 12.23 4.71 -9.03
C VAL A 162 12.01 5.08 -7.56
N MET A 163 12.52 4.30 -6.61
CA MET A 163 12.37 4.62 -5.18
C MET A 163 13.06 5.96 -4.85
N ASP A 164 14.23 6.23 -5.43
CA ASP A 164 14.93 7.51 -5.24
C ASP A 164 14.13 8.70 -5.79
N LYS A 165 13.65 8.60 -7.04
CA LYS A 165 12.81 9.61 -7.69
C LYS A 165 11.52 9.87 -6.91
N LEU A 166 10.83 8.81 -6.49
CA LEU A 166 9.63 8.91 -5.65
C LEU A 166 9.93 9.59 -4.31
N SER A 167 11.10 9.35 -3.71
CA SER A 167 11.47 10.02 -2.46
C SER A 167 11.71 11.52 -2.63
N ARG A 168 12.36 11.94 -3.73
CA ARG A 168 12.69 13.34 -4.02
C ARG A 168 11.46 14.15 -4.44
N ASN A 169 10.61 13.56 -5.27
CA ASN A 169 9.47 14.23 -5.91
C ASN A 169 8.11 13.72 -5.39
N PHE A 170 8.06 13.22 -4.15
CA PHE A 170 6.88 12.60 -3.57
C PHE A 170 5.62 13.48 -3.63
N GLU A 171 5.71 14.78 -3.29
CA GLU A 171 4.55 15.68 -3.35
C GLU A 171 4.05 15.89 -4.77
N ALA A 172 4.97 16.00 -5.74
CA ALA A 172 4.60 16.19 -7.13
C ALA A 172 3.80 14.99 -7.63
N TYR A 173 4.30 13.77 -7.41
CA TYR A 173 3.62 12.56 -7.85
C TYR A 173 2.30 12.29 -7.12
N THR A 174 2.23 12.56 -5.81
CA THR A 174 0.95 12.45 -5.06
C THR A 174 -0.07 13.48 -5.53
N LYS A 175 0.35 14.69 -5.89
CA LYS A 175 -0.52 15.70 -6.51
C LYS A 175 -1.06 15.26 -7.87
N VAL A 176 -0.23 14.63 -8.71
CA VAL A 176 -0.69 14.03 -9.98
C VAL A 176 -1.73 12.94 -9.72
N MET A 177 -1.49 12.04 -8.75
CA MET A 177 -2.48 11.02 -8.39
C MET A 177 -3.78 11.62 -7.83
N THR A 178 -3.69 12.74 -7.11
CA THR A 178 -4.87 13.45 -6.58
C THR A 178 -5.71 14.01 -7.71
N TRP A 179 -5.06 14.59 -8.72
CA TRP A 179 -5.74 15.06 -9.93
C TRP A 179 -6.40 13.90 -10.68
N MET A 180 -5.65 12.80 -10.87
CA MET A 180 -6.16 11.58 -11.53
C MET A 180 -7.37 11.00 -10.82
N SER A 181 -7.34 10.91 -9.48
CA SER A 181 -8.43 10.33 -8.71
C SER A 181 -9.72 11.15 -8.76
N GLY A 182 -9.60 12.48 -8.78
CA GLY A 182 -10.72 13.41 -8.93
C GLY A 182 -11.32 13.39 -10.34
N GLU A 183 -10.52 13.72 -11.34
CA GLU A 183 -11.00 14.02 -12.70
C GLU A 183 -11.21 12.76 -13.56
N TYR A 184 -10.28 11.81 -13.46
CA TYR A 184 -10.21 10.67 -14.38
C TYR A 184 -10.86 9.42 -13.80
N LEU A 185 -10.61 9.12 -12.52
CA LEU A 185 -11.24 7.98 -11.85
C LEU A 185 -12.66 8.30 -11.34
N ASN A 186 -13.04 9.59 -11.31
CA ASN A 186 -14.34 10.07 -10.82
C ASN A 186 -14.71 9.51 -9.43
N LEU A 187 -13.71 9.28 -8.56
CA LEU A 187 -13.96 8.69 -7.23
C LEU A 187 -14.86 9.61 -6.38
N VAL A 188 -14.65 10.92 -6.47
CA VAL A 188 -15.46 11.97 -5.80
C VAL A 188 -16.93 11.92 -6.18
N ARG A 189 -17.26 11.66 -7.46
CA ARG A 189 -18.63 11.73 -7.98
C ARG A 189 -19.38 10.40 -7.87
N ARG A 190 -18.66 9.29 -7.66
CA ARG A 190 -19.21 7.93 -7.64
C ARG A 190 -19.36 7.34 -6.25
N LEU A 191 -18.66 7.86 -5.26
CA LEU A 191 -18.76 7.41 -3.87
C LEU A 191 -19.41 8.51 -3.04
N SER A 192 -20.56 8.21 -2.44
CA SER A 192 -21.16 9.05 -1.41
C SER A 192 -20.31 9.04 -0.14
N GLU A 193 -20.41 10.07 0.71
CA GLU A 193 -19.71 10.13 2.01
C GLU A 193 -19.94 8.88 2.87
N GLY A 194 -21.15 8.30 2.80
CA GLY A 194 -21.49 7.06 3.50
C GLY A 194 -20.74 5.83 2.96
N GLU A 195 -20.54 5.74 1.65
CA GLU A 195 -19.78 4.66 1.02
C GLU A 195 -18.28 4.77 1.34
N VAL A 196 -17.72 5.98 1.34
CA VAL A 196 -16.33 6.23 1.77
C VAL A 196 -16.15 5.79 3.22
N PHE A 197 -17.03 6.22 4.13
CA PHE A 197 -16.99 5.80 5.54
C PHE A 197 -17.07 4.27 5.72
N HIS A 198 -17.92 3.60 4.94
CA HIS A 198 -18.02 2.14 4.97
C HIS A 198 -16.76 1.46 4.44
N ILE A 199 -16.13 1.98 3.38
CA ILE A 199 -14.87 1.46 2.85
C ILE A 199 -13.74 1.64 3.87
N GLU A 200 -13.61 2.84 4.44
CA GLU A 200 -12.62 3.12 5.50
C GLU A 200 -12.80 2.19 6.69
N ARG A 201 -14.03 2.02 7.15
CA ARG A 201 -14.35 1.12 8.26
C ARG A 201 -14.03 -0.34 7.93
N GLN A 202 -14.40 -0.83 6.75
CA GLN A 202 -14.08 -2.20 6.33
C GLN A 202 -12.58 -2.42 6.16
N ALA A 203 -11.86 -1.44 5.64
CA ALA A 203 -10.39 -1.47 5.53
C ALA A 203 -9.74 -1.50 6.91
N GLN A 204 -10.23 -0.67 7.84
CA GLN A 204 -9.76 -0.65 9.22
C GLN A 204 -10.04 -1.98 9.94
N GLU A 205 -11.25 -2.53 9.83
CA GLU A 205 -11.62 -3.83 10.41
C GLU A 205 -10.74 -4.96 9.87
N ARG A 206 -10.49 -4.98 8.54
CA ARG A 206 -9.56 -5.95 7.92
C ARG A 206 -8.14 -5.79 8.44
N PHE A 207 -7.64 -4.57 8.50
CA PHE A 207 -6.30 -4.28 9.00
C PHE A 207 -6.15 -4.74 10.46
N GLU A 208 -7.15 -4.47 11.30
CA GLU A 208 -7.15 -4.90 12.71
C GLU A 208 -7.17 -6.43 12.85
N ASP A 209 -7.98 -7.11 12.05
CA ASP A 209 -8.04 -8.58 12.03
C ASP A 209 -6.72 -9.20 11.57
N GLU A 210 -6.11 -8.67 10.51
CA GLU A 210 -4.80 -9.11 10.04
C GLU A 210 -3.69 -8.80 11.02
N HIS A 211 -3.67 -7.61 11.61
CA HIS A 211 -2.69 -7.22 12.63
C HIS A 211 -2.79 -8.11 13.86
N ARG A 212 -4.00 -8.45 14.29
CA ARG A 212 -4.25 -9.41 15.36
C ARG A 212 -3.72 -10.80 15.01
N ARG A 213 -4.04 -11.31 13.82
CA ARG A 213 -3.57 -12.63 13.33
C ARG A 213 -2.04 -12.68 13.23
N SER A 214 -1.44 -11.66 12.63
CA SER A 214 0.01 -11.50 12.50
C SER A 214 0.71 -11.47 13.87
N THR A 215 0.15 -10.73 14.82
CA THR A 215 0.67 -10.64 16.19
C THR A 215 0.58 -11.99 16.93
N TRP A 216 -0.51 -12.73 16.74
CA TRP A 216 -0.65 -14.10 17.27
C TRP A 216 0.39 -15.05 16.69
N ASN A 217 0.61 -15.03 15.37
CA ASN A 217 1.64 -15.85 14.73
C ASN A 217 3.03 -15.51 15.28
N ALA A 218 3.37 -14.22 15.39
CA ALA A 218 4.64 -13.78 15.97
C ALA A 218 4.82 -14.22 17.44
N LEU A 219 3.74 -14.27 18.22
CA LEU A 219 3.74 -14.79 19.59
C LEU A 219 4.04 -16.30 19.59
N LEU A 220 3.33 -17.08 18.76
CA LEU A 220 3.48 -18.52 18.66
C LEU A 220 4.88 -18.91 18.16
N ASP A 221 5.37 -18.27 17.11
CA ASP A 221 6.70 -18.49 16.56
C ASP A 221 7.78 -18.16 17.60
N GLY A 222 7.66 -17.00 18.25
CA GLY A 222 8.57 -16.61 19.33
C GLY A 222 8.54 -17.57 20.52
N TYR A 223 7.38 -18.15 20.83
CA TYR A 223 7.22 -19.14 21.89
C TYR A 223 7.88 -20.47 21.53
N VAL A 224 7.64 -20.99 20.32
CA VAL A 224 8.24 -22.23 19.81
C VAL A 224 9.75 -22.08 19.70
N ASP A 225 10.24 -20.97 19.16
CA ASP A 225 11.67 -20.67 19.09
C ASP A 225 12.31 -20.62 20.48
N TRP A 226 11.64 -19.98 21.45
CA TRP A 226 12.13 -19.90 22.82
C TRP A 226 12.12 -21.27 23.52
N GLN A 227 11.12 -22.11 23.27
CA GLN A 227 11.09 -23.48 23.78
C GLN A 227 12.24 -24.32 23.23
N LYS A 228 12.58 -24.18 21.95
CA LYS A 228 13.65 -24.95 21.30
C LYS A 228 15.04 -24.47 21.68
N THR A 229 15.25 -23.16 21.70
CA THR A 229 16.60 -22.57 21.79
C THR A 229 16.94 -22.00 23.17
N HIS A 230 15.92 -21.67 23.98
CA HIS A 230 16.03 -20.86 25.18
C HIS A 230 16.83 -19.54 25.01
N ALA A 231 16.98 -19.07 23.77
CA ALA A 231 17.79 -17.90 23.46
C ALA A 231 17.17 -16.61 24.00
N ARG A 232 18.03 -15.65 24.38
CA ARG A 232 17.59 -14.32 24.84
C ARG A 232 16.81 -13.57 23.76
N ASP A 233 17.17 -13.72 22.50
CA ASP A 233 16.50 -13.04 21.38
C ASP A 233 15.10 -13.60 21.12
N ALA A 234 14.92 -14.92 21.20
CA ALA A 234 13.59 -15.54 21.12
C ALA A 234 12.68 -15.09 22.27
N ARG A 235 13.22 -14.98 23.49
CA ARG A 235 12.50 -14.44 24.64
C ARG A 235 12.11 -12.96 24.45
N ARG A 236 12.98 -12.14 23.84
CA ARG A 236 12.69 -10.74 23.52
C ARG A 236 11.58 -10.61 22.47
N ARG A 237 11.63 -11.41 21.41
CA ARG A 237 10.58 -11.48 20.37
C ARG A 237 9.23 -11.88 20.98
N LEU A 238 9.21 -12.94 21.79
CA LEU A 238 8.01 -13.36 22.54
C LEU A 238 7.45 -12.24 23.43
N ALA A 239 8.30 -11.57 24.21
CA ALA A 239 7.87 -10.49 25.10
C ALA A 239 7.37 -9.25 24.34
N ARG A 240 7.89 -8.99 23.13
CA ARG A 240 7.40 -7.91 22.26
C ARG A 240 6.02 -8.25 21.70
N ALA A 241 5.87 -9.43 21.10
CA ALA A 241 4.59 -9.89 20.58
C ALA A 241 3.51 -9.95 21.67
N ALA A 242 3.85 -10.40 22.89
CA ALA A 242 2.93 -10.43 24.02
C ALA A 242 2.47 -9.04 24.47
N ARG A 243 3.37 -8.04 24.44
CA ARG A 243 3.01 -6.64 24.77
C ARG A 243 2.10 -6.05 23.70
N GLU A 244 2.40 -6.32 22.43
CA GLU A 244 1.57 -5.85 21.32
C GLU A 244 0.18 -6.49 21.34
N LEU A 245 0.11 -7.80 21.57
CA LEU A 245 -1.16 -8.50 21.70
C LEU A 245 -1.99 -8.00 22.87
N LYS A 246 -1.35 -7.66 24.00
CA LYS A 246 -2.04 -7.04 25.15
C LYS A 246 -2.57 -5.63 24.84
N ARG A 247 -1.97 -4.90 23.89
CA ARG A 247 -2.48 -3.59 23.45
C ARG A 247 -3.70 -3.75 22.53
N ILE A 248 -3.69 -4.75 21.66
CA ILE A 248 -4.78 -5.04 20.72
C ILE A 248 -5.96 -5.71 21.46
N ASP A 249 -5.67 -6.67 22.34
CA ASP A 249 -6.61 -7.39 23.16
C ASP A 249 -6.22 -7.24 24.65
N PRO A 250 -6.85 -6.30 25.38
CA PRO A 250 -6.57 -6.08 26.80
C PRO A 250 -6.83 -7.31 27.69
N SER A 251 -7.66 -8.26 27.24
CA SER A 251 -7.94 -9.49 27.97
C SER A 251 -6.78 -10.50 27.93
N PHE A 252 -5.84 -10.32 26.99
CA PHE A 252 -4.70 -11.20 26.84
C PHE A 252 -3.74 -11.15 28.04
N SER A 253 -3.39 -12.34 28.54
CA SER A 253 -2.40 -12.53 29.60
C SER A 253 -1.35 -13.57 29.21
N LEU A 254 -0.09 -13.14 29.12
CA LEU A 254 1.04 -14.02 28.84
C LEU A 254 1.21 -15.13 29.90
N LYS A 255 0.78 -14.87 31.15
CA LYS A 255 0.81 -15.86 32.23
C LYS A 255 -0.18 -17.00 31.95
N VAL A 256 -1.43 -16.64 31.66
CA VAL A 256 -2.50 -17.61 31.33
C VAL A 256 -2.15 -18.40 30.06
N PHE A 257 -1.60 -17.72 29.05
CA PHE A 257 -1.11 -18.37 27.83
C PHE A 257 -0.04 -19.44 28.14
N ARG A 258 0.96 -19.12 28.97
CA ARG A 258 2.00 -20.07 29.37
C ARG A 258 1.49 -21.19 30.26
N GLU A 259 0.47 -20.96 31.06
CA GLU A 259 -0.16 -22.01 31.88
C GLU A 259 -0.93 -23.00 31.00
N LYS A 260 -1.60 -22.51 29.95
CA LYS A 260 -2.37 -23.33 29.01
C LYS A 260 -1.50 -24.11 28.02
N TRP A 261 -0.36 -23.54 27.60
CA TRP A 261 0.52 -24.09 26.55
C TRP A 261 1.94 -24.42 27.04
N GLY A 262 2.17 -24.37 28.35
CA GLY A 262 3.43 -24.73 29.00
C GLY A 262 3.62 -26.25 29.07
N PRO A 263 4.86 -26.75 29.16
CA PRO A 263 5.07 -28.16 29.45
C PRO A 263 4.41 -28.49 30.80
N PRO A 264 3.84 -29.70 30.97
CA PRO A 264 3.34 -30.12 32.27
C PRO A 264 4.47 -29.98 33.27
N ARG A 265 4.19 -29.29 34.39
CA ARG A 265 5.14 -29.20 35.51
C ARG A 265 5.52 -30.63 35.89
N ARG A 266 6.74 -31.04 35.55
CA ARG A 266 7.32 -32.28 36.08
C ARG A 266 7.42 -32.08 37.59
N GLY A 267 6.54 -32.75 38.32
CA GLY A 267 6.77 -33.11 39.71
C GLY A 267 7.86 -34.17 39.80
#